data_AF-A0A523AVB7-F1
#
_entry.id   AF-A0A523AVB7-F1
#
_cell.length_a   1.000
_cell.length_b   1.000
_cell.length_c   1.000
_cell.angle_alpha   90.00
_cell.angle_beta   90.00
_cell.angle_gamma   90.00
#
_symmetry.space_group_name_H-M   'P 1'
#
loop_
_entity.id
_entity.type
_entity.pdbx_description
1 polymer ?
#
loop_
_entity_poly.entity_id
_entity_poly.type
_entity_poly.pdbx_seq_one_letter_code
_entity_poly.pdbx_strand_id
1 'polypeptide(L)'
;MKLSEVGERKLLKEVRRLFPQAPWVEVGIGDDGAVLKPLKEKLVVCSDMLASSRDLPKGVDLFYLGWKAVISNLSDLAGMGARPIALLFSLGFPSELERREAERVLRGIKEASSLYGVPVVGGDFSGCEEVVVSGTGIGAVKRALLRKGASPGDLLALTGEVGKAAAGLEILRRRKRGYTELVRSFLQPRARVREGRALAEGGATSAIDLSDGLAQALWRL
;
A
#
# COMPACT_ATOMS: atom_id res chain seq x y z
N MET A 1 3.81 -27.88 -0.26
CA MET A 1 2.90 -27.80 -1.41
C MET A 1 3.23 -26.52 -2.16
N LYS A 2 3.58 -26.65 -3.43
CA LYS A 2 3.86 -25.52 -4.32
C LYS A 2 2.56 -24.85 -4.73
N LEU A 3 2.61 -23.60 -5.17
CA LEU A 3 1.42 -22.90 -5.68
C LEU A 3 0.80 -23.61 -6.89
N SER A 4 1.60 -24.18 -7.77
CA SER A 4 1.14 -24.96 -8.93
C SER A 4 0.27 -26.17 -8.57
N GLU A 5 0.36 -26.65 -7.33
CA GLU A 5 -0.42 -27.78 -6.81
C GLU A 5 -1.73 -27.31 -6.13
N VAL A 6 -1.90 -26.00 -5.91
CA VAL A 6 -3.10 -25.39 -5.33
C VAL A 6 -4.04 -25.00 -6.47
N GLY A 7 -5.04 -25.83 -6.76
CA GLY A 7 -6.06 -25.44 -7.75
C GLY A 7 -6.70 -24.08 -7.42
N GLU A 8 -6.93 -23.25 -8.45
CA GLU A 8 -7.40 -21.86 -8.37
C GLU A 8 -8.62 -21.66 -7.44
N ARG A 9 -9.63 -22.54 -7.55
CA ARG A 9 -10.84 -22.51 -6.71
C ARG A 9 -10.54 -22.56 -5.22
N LYS A 10 -9.51 -23.30 -4.81
CA LYS A 10 -9.10 -23.44 -3.41
C LYS A 10 -8.46 -22.14 -2.92
N LEU A 11 -7.58 -21.55 -3.73
CA LEU A 11 -6.94 -20.27 -3.43
C LEU A 11 -7.99 -19.15 -3.32
N LEU A 12 -8.94 -19.08 -4.25
CA LEU A 12 -10.03 -18.09 -4.21
C LEU A 12 -10.85 -18.19 -2.93
N LYS A 13 -11.18 -19.40 -2.47
CA LYS A 13 -11.92 -19.62 -1.21
C LYS A 13 -11.12 -19.14 0.01
N GLU A 14 -9.81 -19.28 -0.01
CA GLU A 14 -8.92 -18.79 1.06
C GLU A 14 -8.83 -17.27 1.05
N VAL A 15 -8.66 -16.66 -0.12
CA VAL A 15 -8.63 -15.20 -0.30
C VAL A 15 -9.94 -14.57 0.20
N ARG A 16 -11.10 -15.11 -0.19
CA ARG A 16 -12.42 -14.64 0.29
C ARG A 16 -12.54 -14.68 1.82
N ARG A 17 -11.91 -15.66 2.48
CA ARG A 17 -11.91 -15.76 3.96
C ARG A 17 -10.97 -14.76 4.61
N LEU A 18 -9.87 -14.39 3.93
CA LEU A 18 -8.90 -13.44 4.46
C LEU A 18 -9.40 -12.00 4.39
N PHE A 19 -10.21 -11.67 3.39
CA PHE A 19 -10.68 -10.31 3.11
C PHE A 19 -12.21 -10.22 3.18
N PRO A 20 -12.77 -9.97 4.39
CA PRO A 20 -14.20 -9.80 4.54
C PRO A 20 -14.69 -8.51 3.85
N GLN A 21 -15.92 -8.56 3.37
CA GLN A 21 -16.58 -7.46 2.67
C GLN A 21 -16.97 -6.33 3.63
N ALA A 22 -16.79 -5.08 3.20
CA ALA A 22 -17.22 -3.90 3.95
C ALA A 22 -18.66 -3.47 3.58
N PRO A 23 -19.38 -2.72 4.44
CA PRO A 23 -20.78 -2.34 4.20
C PRO A 23 -21.06 -1.50 2.93
N TRP A 24 -20.02 -0.85 2.38
CA TRP A 24 -20.09 -0.05 1.15
C TRP A 24 -19.67 -0.79 -0.12
N VAL A 25 -19.38 -2.09 0.01
CA VAL A 25 -19.13 -3.00 -1.10
C VAL A 25 -20.41 -3.83 -1.27
N GLU A 26 -21.03 -3.81 -2.45
CA GLU A 26 -22.24 -4.59 -2.76
C GLU A 26 -21.86 -5.98 -3.29
N VAL A 27 -20.89 -6.01 -4.20
CA VAL A 27 -20.27 -7.24 -4.73
C VAL A 27 -18.78 -7.17 -4.42
N GLY A 28 -18.25 -8.18 -3.74
CA GLY A 28 -16.83 -8.27 -3.35
C GLY A 28 -16.07 -9.35 -4.11
N ILE A 29 -14.99 -9.86 -3.51
CA ILE A 29 -14.15 -10.91 -4.11
C ILE A 29 -15.00 -12.14 -4.45
N GLY A 30 -15.00 -12.52 -5.72
CA GLY A 30 -15.60 -13.77 -6.13
C GLY A 30 -16.49 -13.74 -7.36
N ASP A 31 -16.79 -12.56 -7.86
CA ASP A 31 -17.39 -12.31 -9.16
C ASP A 31 -16.35 -11.64 -10.07
N ASP A 32 -16.72 -11.29 -11.30
CA ASP A 32 -15.81 -10.67 -12.28
C ASP A 32 -15.33 -9.27 -11.88
N GLY A 33 -15.99 -8.63 -10.90
CA GLY A 33 -15.61 -7.33 -10.39
C GLY A 33 -16.31 -6.96 -9.10
N ALA A 34 -15.72 -5.99 -8.39
CA ALA A 34 -16.33 -5.41 -7.22
C ALA A 34 -17.32 -4.30 -7.61
N VAL A 35 -18.49 -4.28 -6.95
CA VAL A 35 -19.48 -3.20 -7.06
C VAL A 35 -19.44 -2.39 -5.78
N LEU A 36 -19.11 -1.10 -5.88
CA LEU A 36 -19.08 -0.18 -4.74
C LEU A 36 -20.34 0.69 -4.73
N LYS A 37 -20.89 0.94 -3.54
CA LYS A 37 -22.00 1.86 -3.38
C LYS A 37 -21.63 3.26 -3.89
N PRO A 38 -22.55 4.00 -4.54
CA PRO A 38 -22.28 5.36 -5.00
C PRO A 38 -21.79 6.26 -3.86
N LEU A 39 -20.74 7.04 -4.14
CA LEU A 39 -20.19 8.05 -3.24
C LEU A 39 -20.52 9.44 -3.80
N LYS A 40 -20.72 10.43 -2.91
CA LYS A 40 -20.98 11.83 -3.30
C LYS A 40 -19.68 12.59 -3.54
N GLU A 41 -18.58 12.13 -2.95
CA GLU A 41 -17.24 12.68 -3.09
C GLU A 41 -16.60 12.33 -4.44
N LYS A 42 -15.53 13.06 -4.80
CA LYS A 42 -14.69 12.70 -5.94
C LYS A 42 -13.86 11.46 -5.59
N LEU A 43 -13.64 10.61 -6.58
CA LEU A 43 -12.74 9.47 -6.43
C LEU A 43 -11.30 9.87 -6.78
N VAL A 44 -10.36 9.38 -5.97
CA VAL A 44 -8.94 9.38 -6.27
C VAL A 44 -8.54 7.94 -6.51
N VAL A 45 -7.83 7.69 -7.61
CA VAL A 45 -7.33 6.37 -7.96
C VAL A 45 -5.82 6.46 -8.12
N CYS A 46 -5.09 5.57 -7.45
CA CYS A 46 -3.65 5.43 -7.55
C CYS A 46 -3.30 3.95 -7.77
N SER A 47 -2.10 3.69 -8.27
CA SER A 47 -1.58 2.34 -8.35
C SER A 47 -0.07 2.38 -8.16
N ASP A 48 0.45 1.39 -7.45
CA ASP A 48 1.87 1.19 -7.22
C ASP A 48 2.19 -0.30 -7.26
N MET A 49 3.37 -0.64 -7.72
CA MET A 49 3.84 -2.01 -7.92
C MET A 49 5.17 -2.22 -7.23
N LEU A 50 5.24 -3.28 -6.42
CA LEU A 50 6.45 -3.71 -5.75
C LEU A 50 6.91 -5.06 -6.29
N ALA A 51 8.21 -5.17 -6.57
CA ALA A 51 8.86 -6.41 -6.97
C ALA A 51 9.81 -6.87 -5.85
N SER A 52 9.78 -8.15 -5.50
CA SER A 52 10.58 -8.71 -4.41
C SER A 52 12.08 -8.43 -4.54
N SER A 53 12.62 -8.46 -5.76
CA SER A 53 14.03 -8.24 -6.06
C SER A 53 14.48 -6.80 -5.79
N ARG A 54 13.58 -5.83 -5.98
CA ARG A 54 13.85 -4.39 -5.87
C ARG A 54 13.46 -3.84 -4.50
N ASP A 55 12.29 -4.21 -4.01
CA ASP A 55 11.62 -3.53 -2.90
C ASP A 55 11.81 -4.22 -1.55
N LEU A 56 12.45 -5.39 -1.55
CA LEU A 56 12.69 -6.18 -0.36
C LEU A 56 14.13 -6.74 -0.32
N PRO A 57 14.93 -6.48 0.73
CA PRO A 57 16.25 -7.09 0.87
C PRO A 57 16.15 -8.64 0.94
N LYS A 58 17.13 -9.32 0.33
CA LYS A 58 17.17 -10.79 0.34
C LYS A 58 17.12 -11.37 1.77
N GLY A 59 16.27 -12.36 1.97
CA GLY A 59 16.09 -13.05 3.26
C GLY A 59 15.13 -12.34 4.21
N VAL A 60 14.57 -11.18 3.82
CA VAL A 60 13.44 -10.58 4.52
C VAL A 60 12.16 -11.29 4.11
N ASP A 61 11.27 -11.48 5.09
CA ASP A 61 9.98 -12.14 4.96
C ASP A 61 9.06 -11.40 3.95
N LEU A 62 8.46 -12.14 3.02
CA LEU A 62 7.54 -11.62 2.01
C LEU A 62 6.27 -10.99 2.58
N PHE A 63 5.96 -11.24 3.86
CA PHE A 63 4.96 -10.48 4.61
C PHE A 63 5.14 -8.98 4.46
N TYR A 64 6.39 -8.48 4.51
CA TYR A 64 6.66 -7.06 4.42
C TYR A 64 6.46 -6.50 3.01
N LEU A 65 6.55 -7.33 1.96
CA LEU A 65 6.20 -6.91 0.59
C LEU A 65 4.69 -6.62 0.50
N GLY A 66 3.86 -7.53 1.02
CA GLY A 66 2.41 -7.33 1.10
C GLY A 66 2.02 -6.13 1.97
N TRP A 67 2.69 -5.96 3.11
CA TRP A 67 2.50 -4.78 3.96
C TRP A 67 2.81 -3.49 3.20
N LYS A 68 4.00 -3.40 2.59
CA LYS A 68 4.44 -2.20 1.88
C LYS A 68 3.54 -1.87 0.69
N ALA A 69 3.02 -2.87 -0.02
CA ALA A 69 2.13 -2.64 -1.17
C ALA A 69 0.83 -1.93 -0.76
N VAL A 70 0.27 -2.28 0.40
CA VAL A 70 -0.86 -1.54 0.98
C VAL A 70 -0.42 -0.13 1.35
N ILE A 71 0.68 0.02 2.09
CA ILE A 71 1.10 1.34 2.59
C ILE A 71 1.45 2.31 1.46
N SER A 72 2.03 1.84 0.35
CA SER A 72 2.34 2.67 -0.82
C SER A 72 1.07 3.33 -1.38
N ASN A 73 0.07 2.52 -1.70
CA ASN A 73 -1.22 3.01 -2.20
C ASN A 73 -1.91 3.94 -1.18
N LEU A 74 -1.85 3.62 0.11
CA LEU A 74 -2.43 4.48 1.14
C LEU A 74 -1.65 5.78 1.35
N SER A 75 -0.34 5.80 1.08
CA SER A 75 0.52 6.99 1.11
C SER A 75 0.12 7.95 -0.02
N ASP A 76 -0.07 7.43 -1.24
CA ASP A 76 -0.55 8.22 -2.37
C ASP A 76 -1.92 8.86 -2.08
N LEU A 77 -2.87 8.05 -1.57
CA LEU A 77 -4.18 8.56 -1.18
C LEU A 77 -4.07 9.63 -0.08
N ALA A 78 -3.17 9.43 0.89
CA ALA A 78 -2.91 10.43 1.94
C ALA A 78 -2.35 11.74 1.38
N GLY A 79 -1.42 11.67 0.42
CA GLY A 79 -0.86 12.85 -0.27
C GLY A 79 -1.92 13.65 -1.03
N MET A 80 -2.98 12.98 -1.47
CA MET A 80 -4.15 13.61 -2.13
C MET A 80 -5.25 14.04 -1.15
N GLY A 81 -5.07 13.81 0.16
CA GLY A 81 -6.07 14.07 1.20
C GLY A 81 -7.29 13.14 1.17
N ALA A 82 -7.20 12.02 0.46
CA ALA A 82 -8.31 11.11 0.24
C ALA A 82 -8.47 10.11 1.39
N ARG A 83 -9.74 9.82 1.74
CA ARG A 83 -10.09 8.71 2.63
C ARG A 83 -10.07 7.41 1.83
N PRO A 84 -9.30 6.38 2.22
CA PRO A 84 -9.29 5.08 1.55
C PRO A 84 -10.68 4.43 1.57
N ILE A 85 -11.09 3.87 0.42
CA ILE A 85 -12.38 3.22 0.19
C ILE A 85 -12.20 1.73 -0.10
N ALA A 86 -11.26 1.40 -0.97
CA ALA A 86 -11.03 0.03 -1.41
C ALA A 86 -9.60 -0.15 -1.94
N LEU A 87 -9.11 -1.38 -1.87
CA LEU A 87 -7.86 -1.82 -2.48
C LEU A 87 -8.12 -3.01 -3.40
N LEU A 88 -7.35 -3.12 -4.48
CA LEU A 88 -7.27 -4.32 -5.32
C LEU A 88 -5.80 -4.70 -5.51
N PHE A 89 -5.51 -5.99 -5.61
CA PHE A 89 -4.12 -6.47 -5.80
C PHE A 89 -4.00 -7.52 -6.90
N SER A 90 -3.16 -7.24 -7.89
CA SER A 90 -2.68 -8.24 -8.85
C SER A 90 -1.35 -8.79 -8.37
N LEU A 91 -1.29 -10.12 -8.18
CA LEU A 91 -0.20 -10.83 -7.53
C LEU A 91 0.49 -11.76 -8.53
N GLY A 92 1.78 -11.52 -8.74
CA GLY A 92 2.65 -12.40 -9.51
C GLY A 92 3.41 -13.33 -8.57
N PHE A 93 3.38 -14.64 -8.82
CA PHE A 93 4.15 -15.61 -8.05
C PHE A 93 4.93 -16.58 -8.94
N PRO A 94 6.17 -16.94 -8.58
CA PRO A 94 6.86 -18.07 -9.18
C PRO A 94 6.10 -19.37 -8.99
N SER A 95 6.08 -20.23 -10.02
CA SER A 95 5.44 -21.56 -9.96
C SER A 95 6.03 -22.44 -8.84
N GLU A 96 7.33 -22.27 -8.60
CA GLU A 96 8.11 -22.97 -7.58
C GLU A 96 7.98 -22.37 -6.18
N LEU A 97 7.31 -21.22 -6.04
CA LEU A 97 7.12 -20.58 -4.75
C LEU A 97 6.28 -21.49 -3.86
N GLU A 98 6.77 -21.70 -2.64
CA GLU A 98 6.01 -22.45 -1.65
C GLU A 98 4.74 -21.70 -1.28
N ARG A 99 3.63 -22.41 -1.16
CA ARG A 99 2.34 -21.82 -0.78
C ARG A 99 2.43 -20.97 0.49
N ARG A 100 3.21 -21.40 1.49
CA ARG A 100 3.38 -20.68 2.76
C ARG A 100 3.95 -19.27 2.55
N GLU A 101 4.81 -19.09 1.55
CA GLU A 101 5.43 -17.80 1.21
C GLU A 101 4.42 -16.86 0.53
N ALA A 102 3.56 -17.39 -0.35
CA ALA A 102 2.44 -16.64 -0.90
C ALA A 102 1.44 -16.22 0.19
N GLU A 103 1.17 -17.10 1.15
CA GLU A 103 0.36 -16.79 2.33
C GLU A 103 1.00 -15.69 3.20
N ARG A 104 2.34 -15.58 3.25
CA ARG A 104 3.01 -14.45 3.92
C ARG A 104 2.62 -13.12 3.27
N VAL A 105 2.67 -13.02 1.94
CA VAL A 105 2.27 -11.80 1.19
C VAL A 105 0.82 -11.43 1.51
N LEU A 106 -0.09 -12.39 1.36
CA LEU A 106 -1.53 -12.17 1.62
C LEU A 106 -1.79 -11.73 3.07
N ARG A 107 -1.05 -12.31 4.03
CA ARG A 107 -1.14 -11.92 5.44
C ARG A 107 -0.63 -10.50 5.67
N GLY A 108 0.46 -10.10 4.99
CA GLY A 108 0.96 -8.72 5.01
C GLY A 108 -0.08 -7.73 4.50
N ILE A 109 -0.72 -8.03 3.38
CA ILE A 109 -1.80 -7.23 2.81
C ILE A 109 -2.97 -7.14 3.81
N LYS A 110 -3.41 -8.27 4.36
CA LYS A 110 -4.53 -8.32 5.32
C LYS A 110 -4.27 -7.49 6.57
N GLU A 111 -3.11 -7.66 7.20
CA GLU A 111 -2.80 -6.96 8.45
C GLU A 111 -2.66 -5.46 8.21
N ALA A 112 -2.00 -5.05 7.13
CA ALA A 112 -1.88 -3.64 6.77
C ALA A 112 -3.23 -3.02 6.39
N SER A 113 -4.05 -3.66 5.56
CA SER A 113 -5.36 -3.12 5.15
C SER A 113 -6.34 -3.02 6.33
N SER A 114 -6.31 -4.01 7.22
CA SER A 114 -7.13 -4.00 8.45
C SER A 114 -6.76 -2.85 9.39
N LEU A 115 -5.48 -2.48 9.48
CA LEU A 115 -5.02 -1.36 10.30
C LEU A 115 -5.68 -0.02 9.89
N TYR A 116 -6.02 0.12 8.61
CA TYR A 116 -6.65 1.33 8.06
C TYR A 116 -8.17 1.16 7.84
N GLY A 117 -8.73 0.00 8.18
CA GLY A 117 -10.15 -0.30 7.95
C GLY A 117 -10.55 -0.26 6.47
N VAL A 118 -9.62 -0.52 5.56
CA VAL A 118 -9.86 -0.49 4.11
C VAL A 118 -10.02 -1.92 3.57
N PRO A 119 -11.13 -2.25 2.90
CA PRO A 119 -11.34 -3.59 2.35
C PRO A 119 -10.46 -3.82 1.12
N VAL A 120 -9.99 -5.06 0.96
CA VAL A 120 -9.51 -5.57 -0.33
C VAL A 120 -10.73 -6.16 -1.05
N VAL A 121 -11.06 -5.60 -2.21
CA VAL A 121 -12.34 -5.91 -2.89
C VAL A 121 -12.17 -6.78 -4.13
N GLY A 122 -10.94 -6.94 -4.61
CA GLY A 122 -10.64 -7.71 -5.81
C GLY A 122 -9.15 -7.84 -6.05
N GLY A 123 -8.81 -8.47 -7.16
CA GLY A 123 -7.44 -8.77 -7.50
C GLY A 123 -7.33 -9.93 -8.47
N ASP A 124 -6.11 -10.27 -8.81
CA ASP A 124 -5.78 -11.38 -9.69
C ASP A 124 -4.50 -12.09 -9.22
N PHE A 125 -4.32 -13.34 -9.65
CA PHE A 125 -3.13 -14.12 -9.40
C PHE A 125 -2.62 -14.72 -10.70
N SER A 126 -1.33 -14.51 -10.99
CA SER A 126 -0.71 -15.08 -12.18
C SER A 126 0.70 -15.60 -11.90
N GLY A 127 1.17 -16.51 -12.76
CA GLY A 127 2.54 -16.97 -12.74
C GLY A 127 3.49 -15.85 -13.17
N CYS A 128 4.60 -15.67 -12.44
CA CYS A 128 5.63 -14.67 -12.72
C CYS A 128 7.02 -15.19 -12.37
N GLU A 129 8.08 -14.57 -12.89
CA GLU A 129 9.47 -14.98 -12.59
C GLU A 129 9.89 -14.66 -11.15
N GLU A 130 9.28 -13.64 -10.55
CA GLU A 130 9.49 -13.25 -9.17
C GLU A 130 8.18 -12.87 -8.47
N VAL A 131 8.23 -12.61 -7.16
CA VAL A 131 7.06 -12.17 -6.43
C VAL A 131 6.80 -10.69 -6.72
N VAL A 132 5.67 -10.40 -7.34
CA VAL A 132 5.22 -9.05 -7.68
C VAL A 132 3.89 -8.78 -7.00
N VAL A 133 3.75 -7.58 -6.43
CA VAL A 133 2.51 -7.10 -5.82
C VAL A 133 2.17 -5.76 -6.44
N SER A 134 1.20 -5.74 -7.34
CA SER A 134 0.65 -4.52 -7.92
C SER A 134 -0.67 -4.19 -7.21
N GLY A 135 -0.72 -3.03 -6.57
CA GLY A 135 -1.90 -2.54 -5.86
C GLY A 135 -2.57 -1.41 -6.60
N THR A 136 -3.89 -1.34 -6.49
CA THR A 136 -4.70 -0.19 -6.88
C THR A 136 -5.46 0.31 -5.66
N GLY A 137 -5.28 1.58 -5.33
CA GLY A 137 -5.98 2.27 -4.26
C GLY A 137 -7.09 3.15 -4.78
N ILE A 138 -8.28 3.03 -4.18
CA ILE A 138 -9.41 3.92 -4.43
C ILE A 138 -9.69 4.70 -3.15
N GLY A 139 -9.67 6.03 -3.24
CA GLY A 139 -10.00 6.96 -2.16
C GLY A 139 -11.13 7.90 -2.53
N ALA A 140 -11.72 8.55 -1.53
CA ALA A 140 -12.77 9.54 -1.68
C ALA A 140 -12.36 10.86 -1.05
N VAL A 141 -12.63 11.97 -1.74
CA VAL A 141 -12.26 13.31 -1.27
C VAL A 141 -13.25 14.38 -1.77
N LYS A 142 -13.53 15.39 -0.94
CA LYS A 142 -14.31 16.57 -1.37
C LYS A 142 -13.48 17.49 -2.27
N ARG A 143 -12.26 17.82 -1.81
CA ARG A 143 -11.25 18.59 -2.52
C ARG A 143 -9.93 17.84 -2.43
N ALA A 144 -9.42 17.37 -3.55
CA ALA A 144 -8.12 16.71 -3.60
C ALA A 144 -7.01 17.73 -3.34
N LEU A 145 -6.03 17.35 -2.52
CA LEU A 145 -4.75 18.05 -2.49
C LEU A 145 -4.00 17.74 -3.78
N LEU A 146 -3.40 18.77 -4.36
CA LEU A 146 -2.57 18.66 -5.55
C LEU A 146 -1.14 19.05 -5.18
N ARG A 147 -0.18 18.62 -6.00
CA ARG A 147 1.21 19.09 -5.87
C ARG A 147 1.30 20.59 -6.16
N LYS A 148 0.56 21.07 -7.15
CA LYS A 148 0.48 22.49 -7.49
C LYS A 148 -0.45 23.24 -6.53
N GLY A 149 -0.03 24.43 -6.12
CA GLY A 149 -0.83 25.32 -5.28
C GLY A 149 0.02 26.15 -4.32
N ALA A 150 1.28 25.74 -4.07
CA ALA A 150 2.22 26.49 -3.26
C ALA A 150 2.49 27.88 -3.84
N SER A 151 2.53 28.89 -2.98
CA SER A 151 2.86 30.28 -3.33
C SER A 151 3.93 30.84 -2.38
N PRO A 152 4.72 31.85 -2.81
CA PRO A 152 5.62 32.56 -1.89
C PRO A 152 4.87 33.07 -0.66
N GLY A 153 5.37 32.74 0.53
CA GLY A 153 4.70 33.02 1.81
C GLY A 153 4.00 31.82 2.43
N ASP A 154 3.78 30.73 1.68
CA ASP A 154 3.27 29.48 2.25
C ASP A 154 4.28 28.83 3.21
N LEU A 155 3.75 28.17 4.24
CA LEU A 155 4.56 27.38 5.17
C LEU A 155 4.84 26.00 4.57
N LEU A 156 6.11 25.61 4.57
CA LEU A 156 6.54 24.26 4.25
C LEU A 156 6.60 23.42 5.54
N ALA A 157 5.85 22.32 5.58
CA ALA A 157 5.75 21.44 6.74
C ALA A 157 5.92 19.96 6.35
N LEU A 158 6.34 19.15 7.32
CA LEU A 158 6.51 17.70 7.17
C LEU A 158 5.74 16.96 8.27
N THR A 159 5.25 15.77 7.93
CA THR A 159 4.63 14.87 8.91
C THR A 159 5.64 13.81 9.37
N GLY A 160 6.03 13.86 10.64
CA GLY A 160 6.99 12.94 11.22
C GLY A 160 8.45 13.22 10.83
N GLU A 161 9.30 12.20 10.98
CA GLU A 161 10.75 12.30 10.77
C GLU A 161 11.18 11.73 9.40
N VAL A 162 12.23 12.29 8.82
CA VAL A 162 12.81 11.84 7.54
C VAL A 162 14.05 10.95 7.76
N GLY A 163 14.34 10.06 6.81
CA GLY A 163 15.57 9.26 6.79
C GLY A 163 15.53 7.93 7.56
N LYS A 164 14.54 7.70 8.44
CA LYS A 164 14.42 6.45 9.22
C LYS A 164 14.33 5.19 8.34
N ALA A 165 13.55 5.22 7.26
CA ALA A 165 13.43 4.10 6.34
C ALA A 165 14.74 3.82 5.57
N ALA A 166 15.44 4.87 5.14
CA ALA A 166 16.75 4.73 4.49
C ALA A 166 17.78 4.11 5.43
N ALA A 167 17.82 4.56 6.69
CA ALA A 167 18.68 3.97 7.72
C ALA A 167 18.33 2.49 7.97
N GLY A 168 17.04 2.16 8.08
CA GLY A 168 16.55 0.79 8.26
C GLY A 168 16.96 -0.15 7.12
N LEU A 169 16.84 0.30 5.88
CA LEU A 169 17.30 -0.43 4.70
C LEU A 169 18.81 -0.72 4.78
N GLU A 170 19.61 0.29 5.12
CA GLU A 170 21.07 0.13 5.20
C GLU A 170 21.50 -0.81 6.33
N ILE A 171 20.79 -0.77 7.46
CA ILE A 171 20.99 -1.72 8.56
C ILE A 171 20.71 -3.16 8.11
N LEU A 172 19.61 -3.39 7.38
CA LEU A 172 19.27 -4.71 6.84
C LEU A 172 20.31 -5.21 5.85
N ARG A 173 20.76 -4.34 4.92
CA ARG A 173 21.80 -4.66 3.94
C ARG A 173 23.13 -5.03 4.60
N ARG A 174 23.54 -4.29 5.63
CA ARG A 174 24.77 -4.55 6.40
C ARG A 174 24.61 -5.61 7.49
N ARG A 175 23.40 -6.18 7.68
CA ARG A 175 23.07 -7.17 8.72
C ARG A 175 23.44 -6.71 10.14
N LYS A 176 23.34 -5.41 10.41
CA LYS A 176 23.62 -4.84 11.75
C LYS A 176 22.49 -5.18 12.72
N ARG A 177 22.83 -5.42 13.99
CA ARG A 177 21.87 -5.74 15.08
C ARG A 177 21.67 -4.52 15.99
N GLY A 178 20.60 -4.52 16.78
CA GLY A 178 20.35 -3.49 17.80
C GLY A 178 19.53 -2.27 17.36
N TYR A 179 19.11 -2.19 16.09
CA TYR A 179 18.41 -1.04 15.52
C TYR A 179 16.96 -1.36 15.11
N THR A 180 16.23 -2.05 15.98
CA THR A 180 14.90 -2.61 15.66
C THR A 180 13.90 -1.57 15.18
N GLU A 181 13.91 -0.36 15.75
CA GLU A 181 12.99 0.72 15.37
C GLU A 181 13.25 1.24 13.94
N LEU A 182 14.52 1.44 13.58
CA LEU A 182 14.91 1.89 12.24
C LEU A 182 14.59 0.81 11.19
N VAL A 183 14.90 -0.45 11.50
CA VAL A 183 14.51 -1.58 10.65
C VAL A 183 13.00 -1.64 10.45
N ARG A 184 12.22 -1.46 11.53
CA ARG A 184 10.75 -1.41 11.45
C ARG A 184 10.26 -0.24 10.61
N SER A 185 10.93 0.91 10.64
CA SER A 185 10.57 2.08 9.82
C SER A 185 10.68 1.79 8.31
N PHE A 186 11.56 0.87 7.90
CA PHE A 186 11.65 0.40 6.52
C PHE A 186 10.65 -0.72 6.20
N LEU A 187 10.50 -1.70 7.10
CA LEU A 187 9.71 -2.90 6.87
C LEU A 187 8.19 -2.68 7.05
N GLN A 188 7.81 -1.83 7.99
CA GLN A 188 6.42 -1.52 8.35
C GLN A 188 6.19 0.00 8.41
N PRO A 189 6.33 0.73 7.29
CA PRO A 189 5.96 2.14 7.26
C PRO A 189 4.47 2.31 7.58
N ARG A 190 4.09 3.53 7.95
CA ARG A 190 2.69 3.92 8.19
C ARG A 190 2.31 5.04 7.25
N ALA A 191 1.25 4.82 6.47
CA ALA A 191 0.60 5.87 5.69
C ALA A 191 -0.06 6.90 6.63
N ARG A 192 0.08 8.18 6.25
CA ARG A 192 -0.37 9.36 7.03
C ARG A 192 -1.77 9.81 6.63
N VAL A 193 -2.69 8.85 6.51
CA VAL A 193 -4.06 9.09 6.00
C VAL A 193 -4.82 10.10 6.85
N ARG A 194 -4.70 10.03 8.18
CA ARG A 194 -5.37 10.97 9.09
C ARG A 194 -4.83 12.38 8.88
N GLU A 195 -3.52 12.52 8.82
CA GLU A 195 -2.83 13.80 8.63
C GLU A 195 -3.16 14.38 7.25
N GLY A 196 -3.11 13.59 6.18
CA GLY A 196 -3.47 14.03 4.82
C GLY A 196 -4.91 14.55 4.72
N ARG A 197 -5.87 13.86 5.35
CA ARG A 197 -7.26 14.32 5.44
C ARG A 197 -7.38 15.63 6.22
N ALA A 198 -6.70 15.74 7.36
CA ALA A 198 -6.72 16.95 8.17
C ALA A 198 -6.10 18.15 7.43
N LEU A 199 -5.04 17.94 6.64
CA LEU A 199 -4.44 18.98 5.80
C LEU A 199 -5.41 19.44 4.69
N ALA A 200 -6.13 18.51 4.06
CA ALA A 200 -7.13 18.83 3.04
C ALA A 200 -8.29 19.64 3.61
N GLU A 201 -8.80 19.25 4.79
CA GLU A 201 -9.88 19.94 5.51
C GLU A 201 -9.41 21.30 6.07
N GLY A 202 -8.15 21.38 6.50
CA GLY A 202 -7.52 22.59 7.05
C GLY A 202 -7.06 23.60 6.01
N GLY A 203 -7.25 23.33 4.71
CA GLY A 203 -6.98 24.29 3.65
C GLY A 203 -5.53 24.33 3.17
N ALA A 204 -4.77 23.26 3.31
CA ALA A 204 -3.43 23.17 2.69
C ALA A 204 -3.51 23.50 1.19
N THR A 205 -2.54 24.29 0.73
CA THR A 205 -2.46 24.82 -0.64
C THR A 205 -1.96 23.75 -1.60
N SER A 206 -0.95 22.98 -1.18
CA SER A 206 -0.43 21.81 -1.88
C SER A 206 0.02 20.70 -0.92
N ALA A 207 0.18 19.49 -1.45
CA ALA A 207 0.80 18.37 -0.73
C ALA A 207 1.40 17.32 -1.67
N ILE A 208 2.35 16.57 -1.14
CA ILE A 208 2.96 15.39 -1.75
C ILE A 208 3.43 14.44 -0.64
N ASP A 209 3.39 13.13 -0.88
CA ASP A 209 4.01 12.16 0.03
C ASP A 209 5.53 12.06 -0.22
N LEU A 210 6.25 11.43 0.72
CA LEU A 210 7.71 11.29 0.64
C LEU A 210 8.11 9.83 0.36
N SER A 211 8.13 9.47 -0.92
CA SER A 211 8.59 8.16 -1.42
C SER A 211 10.02 8.20 -1.97
N ASP A 212 10.33 9.18 -2.83
CA ASP A 212 11.64 9.34 -3.49
C ASP A 212 12.64 10.20 -2.70
N GLY A 213 12.28 10.62 -1.49
CA GLY A 213 13.08 11.49 -0.63
C GLY A 213 12.72 12.98 -0.71
N LEU A 214 13.17 13.73 0.31
CA LEU A 214 12.73 15.10 0.54
C LEU A 214 13.07 16.05 -0.61
N ALA A 215 14.30 16.01 -1.11
CA ALA A 215 14.72 16.90 -2.20
C ALA A 215 13.88 16.69 -3.47
N GLN A 216 13.61 15.43 -3.83
CA GLN A 216 12.82 15.10 -5.00
C GLN A 216 11.35 15.51 -4.85
N ALA A 217 10.80 15.40 -3.64
CA ALA A 217 9.46 15.83 -3.32
C ALA A 217 9.32 17.36 -3.40
N LEU A 218 10.26 18.12 -2.84
CA LEU A 218 10.28 19.58 -2.91
C LEU A 218 10.42 20.09 -4.34
N TRP A 219 11.17 19.40 -5.20
CA TRP A 219 11.26 19.74 -6.62
C TRP A 219 9.92 19.55 -7.37
N ARG A 220 9.06 18.65 -6.90
CA ARG A 220 7.78 18.29 -7.53
C ARG A 220 6.58 19.04 -6.95
N LEU A 221 6.76 19.74 -5.82
CA LEU A 221 5.76 20.52 -5.10
C LEU A 221 5.76 21.96 -5.64
#